data_AF-A0A8J0SLR5-F1
#
_entry.id   AF-A0A8J0SLR5-F1
#
_cell.length_a   1.000
_cell.length_b   1.000
_cell.length_c   1.000
_cell.angle_alpha   90.00
_cell.angle_beta   90.00
_cell.angle_gamma   90.00
#
_symmetry.space_group_name_H-M   'P 1'
#
loop_
_entity.id
_entity.type
_entity.pdbx_description
1 polymer ?
#
loop_
_entity_poly.entity_id
_entity_poly.type
_entity_poly.pdbx_seq_one_letter_code
_entity_poly.pdbx_strand_id
1 'polypeptide(L)'
;MTRAGDLCLSCAGARVTLATSSDDRHPADNIIDGNPDTFWTTTVRSVRIESSTSKEPVNFELRLERDLENTEGHLQYEEFTLPGVQVAHMRFVILSGFDHFVSVHRVSAEGDK
;
A
#
# COMPACT_ATOMS: atom_id res chain seq x y z
N MET A 1 -21.20 -14.70 -7.80
CA MET A 1 -19.85 -14.10 -7.75
C MET A 1 -19.68 -13.54 -6.36
N THR A 2 -18.92 -14.21 -5.49
CA THR A 2 -18.58 -13.69 -4.16
C THR A 2 -17.70 -12.47 -4.36
N ARG A 3 -18.17 -11.30 -3.90
CA ARG A 3 -17.35 -10.08 -3.78
C ARG A 3 -16.09 -10.47 -3.01
N ALA A 4 -14.93 -10.49 -3.65
CA ALA A 4 -13.73 -10.96 -2.98
C ALA A 4 -13.38 -9.97 -1.86
N GLY A 5 -13.13 -10.50 -0.66
CA GLY A 5 -12.63 -9.68 0.45
C GLY A 5 -11.25 -9.10 0.14
N ASP A 6 -10.81 -8.16 0.98
CA ASP A 6 -9.53 -7.43 0.85
C ASP A 6 -8.36 -8.37 0.52
N LEU A 7 -7.86 -8.25 -0.71
CA LEU A 7 -6.83 -9.11 -1.29
C LEU A 7 -5.45 -8.84 -0.69
N CYS A 8 -5.26 -7.69 -0.02
CA CYS A 8 -3.99 -7.32 0.59
C CYS A 8 -3.78 -7.94 1.97
N LEU A 9 -4.80 -8.55 2.59
CA LEU A 9 -4.67 -9.13 3.92
C LEU A 9 -3.74 -10.35 3.92
N SER A 10 -2.93 -10.46 4.96
CA SER A 10 -2.10 -11.66 5.19
C SER A 10 -2.93 -12.94 5.25
N CYS A 11 -4.11 -12.90 5.87
CA CYS A 11 -5.04 -14.03 5.91
C CYS A 11 -5.64 -14.40 4.53
N ALA A 12 -5.59 -13.48 3.56
CA ALA A 12 -5.96 -13.74 2.17
C ALA A 12 -4.81 -14.35 1.35
N GLY A 13 -3.63 -14.53 1.96
CA GLY A 13 -2.41 -15.07 1.36
C GLY A 13 -1.40 -14.02 0.88
N ALA A 14 -1.67 -12.73 1.10
CA ALA A 14 -0.75 -11.66 0.74
C ALA A 14 0.46 -11.61 1.69
N ARG A 15 1.57 -11.04 1.22
CA ARG A 15 2.81 -10.91 2.00
C ARG A 15 3.59 -9.67 1.58
N VAL A 16 4.10 -8.91 2.55
CA VAL A 16 5.09 -7.87 2.29
C VAL A 16 6.43 -8.53 1.98
N THR A 17 6.98 -8.26 0.79
CA THR A 17 8.20 -8.93 0.31
C THR A 17 9.41 -7.99 0.30
N LEU A 18 9.18 -6.69 0.14
CA LEU A 18 10.22 -5.66 0.10
C LEU A 18 9.76 -4.46 0.91
N ALA A 19 10.53 -4.11 1.93
CA ALA A 19 10.36 -2.87 2.70
C ALA A 19 11.72 -2.16 2.76
N THR A 20 11.77 -0.89 2.37
CA THR A 20 13.00 -0.08 2.38
C THR A 20 13.23 0.61 3.72
N SER A 21 12.23 0.64 4.60
CA SER A 21 12.27 1.14 5.96
C SER A 21 11.32 0.32 6.83
N SER A 22 11.77 -0.05 8.03
CA SER A 22 10.99 -0.81 9.02
C SER A 22 11.51 -0.46 10.42
N ASP A 23 10.62 -0.09 11.34
CA ASP A 23 10.93 0.05 12.78
C ASP A 23 10.52 -1.28 13.45
N ASP A 24 11.36 -1.84 14.33
CA ASP A 24 11.05 -3.13 14.98
C ASP A 24 9.78 -3.08 15.86
N ARG A 25 9.42 -1.90 16.36
CA ARG A 25 8.18 -1.69 17.12
C ARG A 25 6.96 -1.57 16.18
N HIS A 26 7.19 -1.20 14.91
CA HIS A 26 6.17 -0.98 13.88
C HIS A 26 6.61 -1.59 12.55
N PRO A 27 6.64 -2.93 12.47
CA PRO A 27 7.12 -3.63 11.28
C PRO A 27 6.19 -3.38 10.09
N ALA A 28 6.73 -3.49 8.88
CA ALA A 28 5.99 -3.26 7.64
C ALA A 28 4.74 -4.18 7.47
N ASP A 29 4.73 -5.35 8.11
CA ASP A 29 3.59 -6.29 8.06
C ASP A 29 2.32 -5.73 8.73
N ASN A 30 2.44 -4.73 9.60
CA ASN A 30 1.28 -4.03 10.18
C ASN A 30 0.39 -3.37 9.10
N ILE A 31 0.90 -3.14 7.89
CA ILE A 31 0.11 -2.59 6.78
C ILE A 31 -0.96 -3.57 6.28
N ILE A 32 -0.74 -4.87 6.49
CA ILE A 32 -1.55 -5.97 5.95
C ILE A 32 -2.14 -6.90 7.03
N ASP A 33 -2.03 -6.53 8.30
CA ASP A 33 -2.52 -7.32 9.43
C ASP A 33 -4.01 -7.07 9.74
N GLY A 34 -4.57 -5.95 9.26
CA GLY A 34 -5.95 -5.55 9.47
C GLY A 34 -6.24 -4.92 10.85
N ASN A 35 -5.23 -4.63 11.67
CA ASN A 35 -5.37 -4.01 12.98
C ASN A 35 -5.35 -2.47 12.86
N PRO A 36 -6.40 -1.75 13.32
CA PRO A 36 -6.41 -0.28 13.26
C PRO A 36 -5.47 0.39 14.27
N ASP A 37 -4.98 -0.32 15.29
CA ASP A 37 -4.23 0.27 16.41
C ASP A 37 -2.71 0.30 16.21
N THR A 38 -2.18 -0.34 15.17
CA THR A 38 -0.75 -0.41 14.86
C THR A 38 -0.30 0.78 14.00
N PHE A 39 -0.11 1.96 14.61
CA PHE A 39 0.19 3.18 13.83
C PHE A 39 1.19 4.19 14.44
N TRP A 40 1.76 5.02 13.55
CA TRP A 40 2.44 6.31 13.83
C TRP A 40 1.89 7.32 12.83
N THR A 41 1.66 8.58 13.20
CA THR A 41 1.14 9.56 12.24
C THR A 41 2.26 10.33 11.58
N THR A 42 2.41 10.15 10.26
CA THR A 42 2.99 11.12 9.32
C THR A 42 2.39 10.95 7.95
N THR A 43 2.17 12.07 7.27
CA THR A 43 1.38 12.14 6.03
C THR A 43 2.27 12.04 4.78
N VAL A 44 1.82 11.23 3.83
CA VAL A 44 2.43 11.05 2.51
C VAL A 44 2.05 12.24 1.63
N ARG A 45 3.03 12.77 0.90
CA ARG A 45 2.81 13.85 -0.08
C ARG A 45 2.68 13.32 -1.48
N SER A 46 3.57 12.40 -1.88
CA SER A 46 3.59 11.88 -3.25
C SER A 46 3.83 10.38 -3.24
N VAL A 47 2.97 9.65 -3.94
CA VAL A 47 2.97 8.19 -3.99
C VAL A 47 2.86 7.69 -5.42
N ARG A 48 3.60 6.63 -5.70
CA ARG A 48 3.55 5.90 -6.96
C ARG A 48 3.12 4.46 -6.71
N ILE A 49 2.16 4.00 -7.51
CA ILE A 49 1.70 2.62 -7.52
C ILE A 49 2.15 2.00 -8.84
N GLU A 50 2.83 0.87 -8.73
CA GLU A 50 3.31 0.08 -9.85
C GLU A 50 2.83 -1.36 -9.68
N SER A 51 2.69 -2.08 -10.78
CA SER A 51 2.29 -3.49 -10.73
C SER A 51 3.10 -4.36 -11.67
N SER A 52 3.18 -5.64 -11.31
CA SER A 52 3.78 -6.68 -12.14
C SER A 52 2.84 -7.88 -12.26
N THR A 53 2.80 -8.47 -13.44
CA THR A 53 2.14 -9.75 -13.75
C THR A 53 3.12 -10.92 -13.66
N SER A 54 4.41 -10.67 -13.44
CA SER A 54 5.44 -11.70 -13.34
C SER A 54 5.28 -12.51 -12.06
N LYS A 55 5.69 -13.79 -12.08
CA LYS A 55 5.67 -14.63 -10.88
C LYS A 55 6.60 -14.12 -9.78
N GLU A 56 7.76 -13.60 -10.18
CA GLU A 56 8.73 -12.93 -9.29
C GLU A 56 8.46 -11.42 -9.26
N PRO A 57 8.85 -10.70 -8.18
CA PRO A 57 8.64 -9.25 -8.04
C PRO A 57 9.61 -8.45 -8.92
N VAL A 58 9.43 -8.54 -10.24
CA VAL A 58 10.25 -7.90 -11.28
C VAL A 58 9.36 -7.28 -12.36
N ASN A 59 9.94 -6.52 -13.29
CA ASN A 59 9.24 -5.95 -14.45
C ASN A 59 7.99 -5.12 -14.06
N PHE A 60 8.14 -4.26 -13.05
CA PHE A 60 7.06 -3.38 -12.62
C PHE A 60 6.76 -2.30 -13.66
N GLU A 61 5.48 -2.10 -13.93
CA GLU A 61 4.96 -1.04 -14.80
C GLU A 61 4.24 0.01 -13.95
N LEU A 62 4.48 1.29 -14.25
CA LEU A 62 3.79 2.40 -13.61
C LEU A 62 2.30 2.34 -13.90
N ARG A 63 1.48 2.34 -12.84
CA ARG A 63 0.01 2.42 -12.94
C ARG A 63 -0.49 3.80 -12.58
N LEU A 64 0.08 4.37 -11.53
CA LEU A 64 -0.41 5.60 -10.95
C LEU A 64 0.74 6.35 -10.28
N GLU A 65 0.76 7.67 -10.44
CA GLU A 65 1.48 8.58 -9.57
C GLU A 65 0.51 9.67 -9.14
N ARG A 66 0.48 9.98 -7.85
CA ARG A 66 -0.43 10.96 -7.25
C ARG A 66 0.27 11.76 -6.18
N ASP A 67 -0.05 13.05 -6.15
CA ASP A 67 0.17 13.90 -5.01
C ASP A 67 -1.10 13.92 -4.15
N LEU A 68 -0.92 13.83 -2.84
CA LEU A 68 -1.98 13.78 -1.84
C LEU A 68 -2.07 15.11 -1.10
N GLU A 69 -3.24 15.38 -0.53
CA GLU A 69 -3.44 16.59 0.26
C GLU A 69 -2.88 16.43 1.68
N ASN A 70 -2.37 17.53 2.25
CA ASN A 70 -1.96 17.54 3.63
C ASN A 70 -3.19 17.59 4.53
N THR A 71 -3.32 16.63 5.43
CA THR A 71 -4.43 16.50 6.38
C THR A 71 -4.09 17.05 7.77
N GLU A 72 -3.04 17.85 7.90
CA GLU A 72 -2.61 18.50 9.16
C GLU A 72 -2.45 17.52 10.34
N GLY A 73 -1.93 16.32 10.05
CA GLY A 73 -1.66 15.29 11.06
C GLY A 73 -2.81 14.30 11.29
N HIS A 74 -3.96 14.48 10.64
CA HIS A 74 -5.01 13.46 10.57
C HIS A 74 -4.63 12.33 9.61
N LEU A 75 -5.23 11.15 9.78
CA LEU A 75 -5.05 10.03 8.86
C LEU A 75 -5.49 10.39 7.44
N GLN A 76 -4.64 10.10 6.46
CA GLN A 76 -4.97 10.21 5.05
C GLN A 76 -5.66 8.92 4.59
N TYR A 77 -6.79 9.08 3.90
CA TYR A 77 -7.52 7.99 3.27
C TYR A 77 -7.65 8.30 1.79
N GLU A 78 -7.11 7.43 0.95
CA GLU A 78 -7.10 7.60 -0.51
C GLU A 78 -7.61 6.33 -1.17
N GLU A 79 -8.49 6.49 -2.16
CA GLU A 79 -9.05 5.39 -2.93
C GLU A 79 -8.69 5.57 -4.41
N PHE A 80 -8.12 4.52 -5.02
CA PHE A 80 -7.67 4.55 -6.40
C PHE A 80 -8.33 3.43 -7.21
N THR A 81 -8.92 3.78 -8.35
CA THR A 81 -9.45 2.79 -9.30
C THR A 81 -8.43 2.49 -10.38
N LEU A 82 -8.02 1.22 -10.50
CA LEU A 82 -7.10 0.73 -11.52
C LEU A 82 -7.84 -0.19 -12.51
N PRO A 83 -8.31 0.31 -13.66
CA PRO A 83 -9.14 -0.48 -14.56
C PRO A 83 -8.35 -1.57 -15.28
N GLY A 84 -8.87 -2.80 -15.25
CA GLY A 84 -8.42 -3.90 -16.11
C GLY A 84 -7.03 -4.45 -15.80
N VAL A 85 -6.53 -4.30 -14.57
CA VAL A 85 -5.17 -4.73 -14.22
C VAL A 85 -5.19 -6.14 -13.62
N GLN A 86 -4.54 -7.09 -14.30
CA GLN A 86 -4.12 -8.34 -13.67
C GLN A 86 -2.83 -8.09 -12.89
N VAL A 87 -2.75 -8.56 -11.65
CA VAL A 87 -1.62 -8.27 -10.77
C VAL A 87 -1.19 -9.51 -10.01
N ALA A 88 0.11 -9.81 -10.05
CA ALA A 88 0.75 -10.76 -9.16
C ALA A 88 1.47 -10.04 -8.01
N HIS A 89 2.08 -8.88 -8.28
CA HIS A 89 2.78 -8.06 -7.29
C HIS A 89 2.41 -6.58 -7.44
N MET A 90 2.13 -5.90 -6.34
CA MET A 90 2.01 -4.44 -6.28
C MET A 90 3.21 -3.83 -5.58
N ARG A 91 3.67 -2.68 -6.07
CA ARG A 91 4.73 -1.90 -5.44
C ARG A 91 4.21 -0.49 -5.18
N PHE A 92 4.18 -0.14 -3.89
CA PHE A 92 3.86 1.20 -3.42
C PHE A 92 5.18 1.90 -3.12
N VAL A 93 5.43 3.02 -3.80
CA VAL A 93 6.65 3.81 -3.65
C VAL A 93 6.26 5.18 -3.13
N ILE A 94 6.63 5.47 -1.89
CA ILE A 94 6.47 6.81 -1.32
C ILE A 94 7.62 7.66 -1.83
N LEU A 95 7.30 8.62 -2.69
CA LEU A 95 8.29 9.53 -3.28
C LEU A 95 8.63 10.67 -2.33
N SER A 96 7.65 11.16 -1.55
CA SER A 96 7.86 12.17 -0.52
C SER A 96 6.76 12.18 0.54
N GLY A 97 7.10 12.70 1.73
CA GLY A 97 6.18 13.03 2.82
C GLY A 97 6.04 14.54 3.02
N PHE A 98 5.08 14.94 3.84
CA PHE A 98 4.98 16.32 4.34
C PHE A 98 5.89 16.59 5.55
N ASP A 99 6.45 15.53 6.15
CA ASP A 99 7.41 15.58 7.25
C ASP A 99 8.63 14.68 6.92
N HIS A 100 9.61 14.64 7.82
CA HIS A 100 10.85 13.87 7.70
C HIS A 100 10.64 12.35 7.77
N PHE A 101 9.52 11.92 8.35
CA PHE A 101 9.09 10.53 8.36
C PHE A 101 7.70 10.40 7.72
N VAL A 102 7.37 9.19 7.28
CA VAL A 102 6.06 8.83 6.69
C VAL A 102 5.66 7.47 7.20
N SER A 103 4.36 7.24 7.28
CA SER A 103 3.77 6.00 7.77
C SER A 103 2.61 5.58 6.88
N VAL A 104 2.66 4.37 6.36
CA VAL A 104 1.50 3.74 5.70
C VAL A 104 0.86 2.84 6.74
N HIS A 105 -0.43 3.03 6.96
CA HIS A 105 -1.16 2.34 8.03
C HIS A 105 -1.85 1.10 7.49
N ARG A 106 -2.47 1.21 6.33
CA ARG A 106 -3.22 0.14 5.71
C ARG A 106 -3.18 0.29 4.20
N VAL A 107 -3.01 -0.84 3.53
CA VAL A 107 -3.29 -0.97 2.11
C VAL A 107 -4.34 -2.04 1.93
N SER A 108 -5.41 -1.71 1.22
CA SER A 108 -6.47 -2.64 0.86
C SER A 108 -6.67 -2.67 -0.64
N ALA A 109 -6.98 -3.84 -1.18
CA ALA A 109 -7.33 -4.00 -2.59
C ALA A 109 -8.58 -4.86 -2.74
N GLU A 110 -9.56 -4.34 -3.48
CA GLU A 110 -10.73 -5.10 -3.94
C GLU A 110 -10.52 -5.54 -5.38
N GLY A 111 -10.87 -6.78 -5.71
CA GLY A 111 -10.76 -7.33 -7.06
C GLY A 111 -11.30 -8.74 -7.14
N ASP A 112 -11.36 -9.30 -8.34
CA ASP A 112 -11.73 -10.71 -8.53
C ASP A 112 -10.48 -11.61 -8.44
N LYS A 113 -10.61 -12.78 -7.79
CA LYS A 113 -9.57 -13.82 -7.76
C LYS A 113 -9.64 -14.74 -8.97
#